data_AF-A0A6L8I5V2-F1
#
_entry.id   AF-A0A6L8I5V2-F1
#
_cell.length_a   1.000
_cell.length_b   1.000
_cell.length_c   1.000
_cell.angle_alpha   90.00
_cell.angle_beta   90.00
_cell.angle_gamma   90.00
#
_symmetry.space_group_name_H-M   'P 1'
#
loop_
_entity.id
_entity.type
_entity.pdbx_description
1 polymer ?
#
loop_
_entity_poly.entity_id
_entity_poly.type
_entity_poly.pdbx_seq_one_letter_code
_entity_poly.pdbx_strand_id
1 'polypeptide(L)' 'QRKRLYVQDAMKHGRFPNWDFGPDYDPGKVYVRGGTDPSTTATKQRGRFPYVPVTPPQFPRDCKK' A
#
# COMPACT_ATOMS: atom_id res chain seq x y z
N GLN A 1 -18.77 21.92 30.82
CA GLN A 1 -18.33 20.54 31.11
C GLN A 1 -19.40 19.42 31.00
N ARG A 2 -20.56 19.49 31.69
CA ARG A 2 -21.48 18.33 31.93
C ARG A 2 -21.84 17.43 30.74
N LYS A 3 -22.12 18.00 29.56
CA LYS A 3 -22.49 17.23 28.35
C LYS A 3 -21.38 16.30 27.86
N ARG A 4 -20.11 16.71 27.97
CA ARG A 4 -18.96 15.91 27.53
C ARG A 4 -18.74 14.68 28.41
N LEU A 5 -18.90 14.85 29.73
CA LEU A 5 -18.76 13.75 30.69
C LEU A 5 -19.84 12.69 30.49
N TYR A 6 -21.09 13.11 30.25
CA TYR A 6 -22.20 12.19 29.96
C TYR A 6 -21.93 11.32 28.71
N VAL A 7 -21.47 11.94 27.61
CA VAL A 7 -21.13 11.21 26.37
C VAL A 7 -19.94 10.28 26.60
N GLN A 8 -18.91 10.74 27.30
CA GLN A 8 -17.72 9.93 27.58
C GLN A 8 -18.03 8.71 28.46
N ASP A 9 -18.95 8.85 29.41
CA ASP A 9 -19.36 7.74 30.26
C ASP A 9 -20.22 6.73 29.49
N ALA A 10 -21.15 7.21 28.66
CA ALA A 10 -21.93 6.36 27.76
C ALA A 10 -21.03 5.59 26.77
N MET A 11 -19.96 6.22 26.26
CA MET A 11 -19.01 5.59 25.33
C MET A 11 -18.20 4.43 25.93
N LYS A 12 -18.12 4.30 27.26
CA LYS A 12 -17.44 3.17 27.93
C LYS A 12 -18.29 1.89 27.95
N HIS A 13 -19.59 2.01 27.73
CA HIS A 13 -20.54 0.91 27.85
C HIS A 13 -21.02 0.47 26.47
N GLY A 14 -20.38 -0.56 25.91
CA GLY A 14 -20.75 -1.16 24.62
C GLY A 14 -19.67 -1.06 23.56
N ARG A 15 -20.04 -1.27 22.30
CA ARG A 15 -19.12 -1.22 21.16
C ARG A 15 -19.31 0.11 20.42
N PHE A 16 -18.42 1.06 20.69
CA PHE A 16 -18.42 2.37 20.03
C PHE A 16 -17.43 2.38 18.86
N PRO A 17 -17.73 3.11 17.78
CA PRO A 17 -16.77 3.33 16.70
C PRO A 17 -15.57 4.13 17.24
N ASN A 18 -14.36 3.75 16.84
CA ASN A 18 -13.18 4.57 17.07
C ASN A 18 -13.23 5.80 16.15
N TRP A 19 -12.79 6.94 16.67
CA TRP A 19 -12.60 8.17 15.87
C TRP A 19 -11.14 8.40 15.50
N ASP A 20 -10.26 7.46 15.85
CA ASP A 20 -8.85 7.51 15.50
C ASP A 20 -8.71 7.38 13.98
N PHE A 21 -7.91 8.26 13.39
CA PHE A 21 -7.59 8.17 11.97
C PHE A 21 -6.76 6.91 11.70
N GLY A 22 -7.33 5.99 10.93
CA GLY A 22 -6.59 4.88 10.33
C GLY A 22 -6.27 5.23 8.87
N PRO A 23 -5.00 5.28 8.46
CA PRO A 23 -4.68 5.47 7.05
C PRO A 23 -5.13 4.26 6.22
N ASP A 24 -5.77 4.51 5.08
CA ASP A 24 -6.11 3.46 4.13
C ASP A 24 -4.83 2.82 3.59
N TYR A 25 -4.59 1.57 3.97
CA TYR A 25 -3.43 0.79 3.51
C TYR A 25 -3.90 -0.53 2.92
N ASP A 26 -3.81 -0.64 1.60
CA ASP A 26 -4.15 -1.85 0.86
C ASP A 26 -2.87 -2.61 0.51
N PRO A 27 -2.48 -3.66 1.26
CA PRO A 27 -1.27 -4.42 0.96
C PRO A 27 -1.31 -5.06 -0.43
N GLY A 28 -2.50 -5.36 -0.98
CA GLY A 28 -2.65 -5.97 -2.30
C GLY A 28 -2.19 -5.06 -3.45
N LYS A 29 -2.14 -3.74 -3.23
CA LYS A 29 -1.72 -2.75 -4.23
C LYS A 29 -0.29 -2.27 -4.06
N VAL A 30 0.43 -2.74 -3.03
CA VAL A 30 1.80 -2.31 -2.73
C VAL A 30 2.78 -3.44 -3.07
N TYR A 31 3.95 -3.06 -3.60
CA TYR A 31 5.08 -3.92 -3.95
C TYR A 31 4.78 -4.92 -5.09
N VAL A 32 5.72 -5.82 -5.37
CA VAL A 32 5.57 -6.85 -6.40
C VAL A 32 4.55 -7.88 -5.94
N ARG A 33 3.55 -8.16 -6.78
CA ARG A 33 2.50 -9.16 -6.54
C ARG A 33 2.40 -10.09 -7.75
N GLY A 34 2.36 -11.40 -7.51
CA GLY A 34 2.48 -12.42 -8.56
C GLY A 34 1.33 -12.49 -9.57
N GLY A 35 0.20 -11.82 -9.32
CA GLY A 35 -0.97 -11.84 -10.21
C GLY A 35 -1.06 -10.70 -11.22
N THR A 36 -0.43 -9.55 -10.97
CA THR A 36 -0.66 -8.31 -11.74
C THR A 36 0.60 -7.79 -12.44
N ASP A 37 1.79 -7.98 -11.84
CA ASP A 37 3.06 -7.57 -12.43
C ASP A 37 3.94 -8.81 -12.68
N PRO A 38 4.13 -9.25 -13.94
CA PRO A 38 4.94 -10.44 -14.25
C PRO A 38 6.45 -10.19 -14.10
N SER A 39 6.89 -8.97 -13.80
CA SER A 39 8.30 -8.60 -13.69
C SER A 39 8.58 -7.75 -12.45
N THR A 40 9.41 -8.28 -11.54
CA THR A 40 9.96 -7.56 -10.38
C THR A 40 10.71 -6.28 -10.78
N THR A 41 11.26 -6.24 -12.01
CA THR A 41 11.97 -5.10 -12.57
C THR A 41 11.01 -3.94 -12.87
N ALA A 42 9.83 -4.21 -13.45
CA ALA A 42 8.87 -3.17 -13.81
C ALA A 42 8.31 -2.43 -12.59
N THR A 43 7.96 -3.15 -11.53
CA THR A 43 7.47 -2.56 -10.27
C THR A 43 8.56 -1.72 -9.60
N LYS A 44 9.82 -2.18 -9.60
CA LYS A 44 10.95 -1.42 -9.04
C LYS A 44 11.27 -0.14 -9.82
N GLN A 45 11.09 -0.14 -11.15
CA GLN A 45 11.28 1.07 -11.95
C GLN A 45 10.21 2.14 -11.66
N ARG A 46 8.94 1.75 -11.44
CA ARG A 46 7.86 2.70 -11.12
C ARG A 46 8.09 3.47 -9.82
N GLY A 47 8.74 2.84 -8.84
CA GLY A 47 9.06 3.48 -7.55
C GLY A 47 10.38 4.26 -7.52
N ARG A 48 11.12 4.34 -8.63
CA ARG A 48 12.46 4.94 -8.66
C ARG A 48 12.37 6.45 -8.90
N PHE A 49 12.82 7.23 -7.92
CA PHE A 49 12.99 8.68 -8.05
C PHE A 49 14.40 9.09 -7.55
N PRO A 50 15.22 9.82 -8.34
CA PRO A 50 14.92 10.31 -9.70
C PRO A 50 14.84 9.18 -10.74
N TYR A 51 14.12 9.45 -11.82
CA TYR A 51 13.91 8.49 -12.91
C TYR A 51 15.24 8.08 -13.57
N VAL A 52 15.39 6.79 -13.87
CA VAL A 52 16.52 6.26 -14.64
C VAL A 52 15.98 5.41 -15.78
N PRO A 53 16.41 5.65 -17.03
CA PRO A 53 15.96 4.85 -18.17
C PRO A 53 16.39 3.39 -18.05
N VAL A 54 15.63 2.49 -18.66
CA VAL A 54 15.91 1.06 -18.66
C VAL A 54 17.14 0.77 -19.53
N THR A 55 18.17 0.16 -18.97
CA THR A 55 19.31 -0.37 -19.73
C THR A 55 18.92 -1.73 -20.33
N PRO A 56 19.09 -1.94 -21.65
CA PRO A 56 18.84 -3.25 -22.24
C PRO A 56 19.79 -4.30 -21.65
N PRO A 57 19.36 -5.58 -21.56
CA PRO A 57 20.22 -6.64 -21.05
C PRO A 57 21.45 -6.80 -21.96
N GLN A 58 22.63 -6.84 -21.35
CA GLN A 58 23.91 -7.01 -22.05
C GLN A 58 23.96 -8.30 -22.88
N PHE A 59 23.25 -9.34 -22.44
CA PHE A 59 23.12 -10.62 -23.14
C PHE A 59 21.65 -11.03 -23.15
N PRO A 60 20.89 -10.73 -24.21
CA PRO A 60 19.51 -11.17 -24.33
C PRO A 60 19.46 -12.70 -24.39
N ARG A 61 18.59 -13.32 -23.60
CA ARG A 61 18.31 -14.75 -23.72
C ARG A 61 17.41 -14.92 -24.95
N ASP A 62 17.88 -15.64 -25.96
CA ASP A 62 17.05 -16.01 -27.11
C ASP A 62 15.89 -16.88 -26.63
N CYS A 63 14.73 -16.25 -26.39
CA CYS A 63 13.49 -16.99 -26.21
C CYS A 63 13.01 -17.44 -27.58
N LYS A 64 13.28 -18.69 -27.95
CA LYS A 64 12.52 -19.35 -29.02
C LYS A 64 11.05 -19.35 -28.58
N LYS A 65 10.21 -18.69 -29.40
CA LYS A 65 8.75 -18.69 -29.28
C LYS A 65 8.18 -20.10 -29.42
#